data_AF-A0AAE3XPH5-F1
#
_entry.id   AF-A0AAE3XPH5-F1
#
_cell.length_a   1.000
_cell.length_b   1.000
_cell.length_c   1.000
_cell.angle_alpha   90.00
_cell.angle_beta   90.00
_cell.angle_gamma   90.00
#
_symmetry.space_group_name_H-M   'P 1'
#
loop_
_entity.id
_entity.type
_entity.pdbx_description
1 polymer ?
#
loop_
_entity_poly.entity_id
_entity_poly.type
_entity_poly.pdbx_seq_one_letter_code
_entity_poly.pdbx_strand_id
1 'polypeptide(L)'
;MNRYEDEAIKAWKPWYEQDYRPLINSTKEALLWHMEDLLKDESSKKVRAYGVYTCSGLSHISVVMDLVSDDLNGEMMYSDDEDLEYLKYCPDEWTEQADLKYFEKPNKIIEDLHEQFEICSEAFEDIYQAGNYSINEESEHYDQRNVENIFDAILQAMKELSREGRFSWMLDDQLVLVWFSDPSDSEFDLSAKSVQMLNKFEVFEEFCDNNEE
;
A
#
# COMPACT_ATOMS: atom_id res chain seq x y z
N MET A 1 30.42 16.60 18.57
CA MET A 1 29.35 16.88 17.60
C MET A 1 29.63 18.22 16.97
N ASN A 2 29.76 18.24 15.65
CA ASN A 2 29.89 19.46 14.89
C ASN A 2 28.53 20.17 14.88
N ARG A 3 28.51 21.51 14.98
CA ARG A 3 27.27 22.31 15.05
C ARG A 3 26.27 21.98 13.94
N TYR A 4 26.77 21.67 12.74
CA TYR A 4 25.96 21.30 11.58
C TYR A 4 25.33 19.90 11.71
N GLU A 5 25.97 18.95 12.40
CA GLU A 5 25.39 17.63 12.70
C GLU A 5 24.20 17.75 13.66
N ASP A 6 24.34 18.59 14.70
CA ASP A 6 23.25 18.85 15.66
C ASP A 6 22.07 19.58 14.99
N GLU A 7 22.35 20.50 14.07
CA GLU A 7 21.32 21.21 13.29
C GLU A 7 20.61 20.25 12.31
N ALA A 8 21.33 19.35 11.64
CA ALA A 8 20.75 18.34 10.75
C ALA A 8 19.88 17.30 11.50
N ILE A 9 20.36 16.80 12.65
CA ILE A 9 19.56 15.90 13.52
C ILE A 9 18.27 16.60 13.94
N LYS A 10 18.36 17.89 14.30
CA LYS A 10 17.19 18.67 14.69
C LYS A 10 16.21 18.90 13.54
N ALA A 11 16.70 19.06 12.31
CA ALA A 11 15.86 19.21 11.11
C ALA A 11 15.07 17.93 10.81
N TRP A 12 15.70 16.75 10.93
CA TRP A 12 15.04 15.46 10.68
C TRP A 12 14.24 14.90 11.85
N LYS A 13 14.46 15.42 13.07
CA LYS A 13 13.80 14.93 14.28
C LYS A 13 12.27 14.79 14.15
N PRO A 14 11.52 15.76 13.58
CA PRO A 14 10.07 15.64 13.42
C PRO A 14 9.67 14.40 12.60
N TRP A 15 10.39 14.11 11.51
CA TRP A 15 10.14 12.94 10.67
C TRP A 15 10.47 11.63 11.40
N TYR A 16 11.61 11.55 12.12
CA TYR A 16 11.98 10.35 12.87
C TYR A 16 11.03 10.01 14.03
N GLU A 17 10.43 11.04 14.65
CA GLU A 17 9.50 10.88 15.77
C GLU A 17 8.02 10.87 15.31
N GLN A 18 7.78 10.72 14.01
CA GLN A 18 6.44 10.79 13.42
C GLN A 18 5.52 9.70 13.98
N ASP A 19 4.34 10.11 14.46
CA ASP A 19 3.29 9.17 14.87
C ASP A 19 2.45 8.77 13.66
N TYR A 20 2.56 7.51 13.25
CA TYR A 20 1.78 6.91 12.16
C TYR A 20 0.45 6.31 12.63
N ARG A 21 0.11 6.32 13.93
CA ARG A 21 -1.19 5.82 14.43
C ARG A 21 -2.40 6.52 13.81
N PRO A 22 -2.40 7.84 13.50
CA PRO A 22 -3.49 8.47 12.77
C PRO A 22 -3.74 7.83 11.40
N LEU A 23 -2.67 7.51 10.65
CA LEU A 23 -2.78 6.83 9.36
C LEU A 23 -3.29 5.40 9.52
N ILE A 24 -2.74 4.65 10.49
CA ILE A 24 -3.20 3.29 10.80
C ILE A 24 -4.71 3.29 11.10
N ASN A 25 -5.15 4.13 12.02
CA ASN A 25 -6.55 4.16 12.47
C ASN A 25 -7.52 4.60 11.37
N SER A 26 -7.15 5.62 10.58
CA SER A 26 -7.98 6.11 9.46
C SER A 26 -8.07 5.09 8.33
N THR A 27 -6.97 4.40 8.02
CA THR A 27 -6.95 3.31 7.03
C THR A 27 -7.84 2.15 7.49
N LYS A 28 -7.77 1.76 8.77
CA LYS A 28 -8.69 0.73 9.33
C LYS A 28 -10.15 1.13 9.19
N GLU A 29 -10.49 2.37 9.53
CA GLU A 29 -11.85 2.91 9.45
C GLU A 29 -12.37 2.88 8.00
N ALA A 30 -11.55 3.36 7.06
CA ALA A 30 -11.88 3.36 5.63
C ALA A 30 -12.13 1.95 5.08
N LEU A 31 -11.22 1.01 5.37
CA LEU A 31 -11.33 -0.38 4.95
C LEU A 31 -12.56 -1.06 5.56
N LEU A 32 -12.85 -0.82 6.85
CA LEU A 32 -14.03 -1.37 7.50
C LEU A 32 -15.33 -0.89 6.85
N TRP A 33 -15.45 0.40 6.59
CA TRP A 33 -16.64 0.96 5.95
C TRP A 33 -16.82 0.43 4.53
N HIS A 34 -15.73 0.34 3.76
CA HIS A 34 -15.75 -0.23 2.43
C HIS A 34 -16.19 -1.71 2.46
N MET A 35 -15.59 -2.53 3.34
CA MET A 35 -15.98 -3.94 3.51
C MET A 35 -17.43 -4.09 3.97
N GLU A 36 -17.92 -3.24 4.87
CA GLU A 36 -19.32 -3.28 5.31
C GLU A 36 -20.30 -2.95 4.18
N ASP A 37 -19.97 -2.02 3.29
CA ASP A 37 -20.80 -1.74 2.12
C ASP A 37 -20.75 -2.86 1.08
N LEU A 38 -19.59 -3.47 0.86
CA LEU A 38 -19.50 -4.66 0.01
C LEU A 38 -20.43 -5.77 0.49
N LEU A 39 -20.40 -6.07 1.80
CA LEU A 39 -21.24 -7.13 2.37
C LEU A 39 -22.75 -6.84 2.28
N LYS A 40 -23.17 -5.59 2.07
CA LYS A 40 -24.59 -5.22 1.89
C LYS A 40 -25.05 -5.38 0.44
N ASP A 41 -24.13 -5.33 -0.52
CA ASP A 41 -24.45 -5.51 -1.93
C ASP A 41 -24.58 -7.01 -2.23
N GLU A 42 -25.78 -7.50 -2.58
CA GLU A 42 -25.98 -8.91 -2.92
C GLU A 42 -25.22 -9.36 -4.19
N SER A 43 -24.69 -8.41 -4.98
CA SER A 43 -23.80 -8.67 -6.12
C SER A 43 -22.34 -8.94 -5.74
N SER A 44 -21.95 -8.69 -4.47
CA SER A 44 -20.58 -8.89 -3.97
C SER A 44 -20.15 -10.36 -3.78
N LYS A 45 -20.95 -11.33 -4.24
CA LYS A 45 -20.88 -12.72 -3.78
C LYS A 45 -19.65 -13.51 -4.18
N LYS A 46 -18.68 -12.92 -4.88
CA LYS A 46 -17.45 -13.63 -5.26
C LYS A 46 -16.29 -12.65 -5.50
N VAL A 47 -15.82 -11.97 -4.45
CA VAL A 47 -14.50 -11.33 -4.48
C VAL A 47 -13.44 -12.43 -4.65
N ARG A 48 -12.51 -12.30 -5.60
CA ARG A 48 -11.35 -13.22 -5.74
C ARG A 48 -10.08 -12.62 -5.15
N ALA A 49 -9.98 -11.30 -5.19
CA ALA A 49 -8.85 -10.59 -4.65
C ALA A 49 -9.25 -9.18 -4.18
N TYR A 50 -8.56 -8.71 -3.15
CA TYR A 50 -8.79 -7.44 -2.48
C TYR A 50 -7.47 -6.72 -2.27
N GLY A 51 -7.30 -5.56 -2.89
CA GLY A 51 -6.07 -4.80 -2.84
C GLY A 51 -6.28 -3.40 -2.28
N VAL A 52 -5.39 -2.96 -1.40
CA VAL A 52 -5.14 -1.53 -1.24
C VAL A 52 -4.21 -1.11 -2.37
N TYR A 53 -4.72 -0.29 -3.27
CA TYR A 53 -3.99 0.14 -4.46
C TYR A 53 -3.36 1.50 -4.22
N THR A 54 -2.14 1.69 -4.72
CA THR A 54 -1.40 2.95 -4.65
C THR A 54 -0.54 3.12 -5.90
N CYS A 55 -0.11 4.33 -6.22
CA CYS A 55 0.89 4.56 -7.27
C CYS A 55 2.32 4.48 -6.70
N SER A 56 3.32 4.37 -7.57
CA SER A 56 4.72 4.57 -7.17
C SER A 56 4.90 5.87 -6.38
N GLY A 57 5.73 5.81 -5.33
CA GLY A 57 5.94 6.86 -4.33
C GLY A 57 4.88 6.94 -3.23
N LEU A 58 3.85 6.08 -3.27
CA LEU A 58 2.78 6.00 -2.27
C LEU A 58 2.16 7.37 -1.93
N SER A 59 1.64 8.07 -2.94
CA SER A 59 1.05 9.40 -2.75
C SER A 59 -0.42 9.37 -2.30
N HIS A 60 -1.11 8.27 -2.58
CA HIS A 60 -2.51 8.07 -2.26
C HIS A 60 -2.82 6.58 -2.22
N ILE A 61 -3.89 6.21 -1.53
CA ILE A 61 -4.44 4.87 -1.53
C ILE A 61 -5.90 4.86 -2.01
N SER A 62 -6.27 3.76 -2.65
CA SER A 62 -7.63 3.39 -3.00
C SER A 62 -7.81 1.88 -2.77
N VAL A 63 -8.95 1.34 -3.21
CA VAL A 63 -9.18 -0.10 -3.20
C VAL A 63 -9.53 -0.58 -4.60
N VAL A 64 -8.91 -1.69 -4.95
CA VAL A 64 -9.18 -2.45 -6.17
C VAL A 64 -9.65 -3.83 -5.77
N MET A 65 -10.56 -4.40 -6.57
CA MET A 65 -11.03 -5.75 -6.35
C MET A 65 -11.21 -6.48 -7.66
N ASP A 66 -10.89 -7.76 -7.61
CA ASP A 66 -11.28 -8.71 -8.63
C ASP A 66 -12.58 -9.39 -8.22
N LEU A 67 -13.61 -9.29 -9.06
CA LEU A 67 -14.94 -9.85 -8.83
C LEU A 67 -15.20 -10.97 -9.85
N VAL A 68 -15.69 -12.12 -9.39
CA VAL A 68 -16.26 -13.12 -10.31
C VAL A 68 -17.60 -12.60 -10.81
N SER A 69 -17.71 -12.33 -12.10
CA SER A 69 -19.00 -11.97 -12.69
C SER A 69 -19.91 -13.20 -12.77
N ASP A 70 -21.15 -13.06 -12.30
CA ASP A 70 -22.21 -14.08 -12.49
C ASP A 70 -22.96 -13.91 -13.84
N ASP A 71 -22.71 -12.81 -14.56
CA ASP A 71 -23.57 -12.34 -15.66
C ASP A 71 -23.03 -12.63 -17.07
N LEU A 72 -22.11 -13.59 -17.18
CA LEU A 72 -21.66 -14.06 -18.48
C LEU A 72 -22.45 -15.30 -18.84
N ASN A 73 -23.60 -15.03 -19.47
CA ASN A 73 -24.25 -15.93 -20.39
C ASN A 73 -23.25 -16.31 -21.52
N GLY A 74 -22.29 -17.20 -21.22
CA GLY A 74 -21.49 -17.91 -22.19
C GLY A 74 -20.36 -17.16 -22.90
N GLU A 75 -20.02 -15.92 -22.54
CA GLU A 75 -18.93 -15.17 -23.20
C GLU A 75 -18.10 -14.31 -22.22
N MET A 76 -17.47 -14.92 -21.21
CA MET A 76 -16.19 -14.38 -20.74
C MET A 76 -15.17 -14.81 -21.79
N MET A 77 -14.73 -13.89 -22.65
CA MET A 77 -13.68 -14.14 -23.66
C MET A 77 -12.29 -14.26 -22.99
N TYR A 78 -12.14 -15.06 -21.94
CA TYR A 78 -10.83 -15.56 -21.54
C TYR A 78 -10.80 -16.99 -22.06
N SER A 79 -10.13 -17.15 -23.21
CA SER A 79 -10.20 -18.41 -23.96
C SER A 79 -9.34 -19.51 -23.35
N ASP A 80 -8.50 -19.19 -22.36
CA ASP A 80 -7.60 -20.15 -21.69
C ASP A 80 -7.48 -19.86 -20.18
N ASP A 81 -7.18 -20.91 -19.40
CA ASP A 81 -7.01 -20.85 -17.94
C ASP A 81 -5.86 -19.90 -17.52
N GLU A 82 -4.89 -19.65 -18.41
CA GLU A 82 -3.74 -18.74 -18.21
C GLU A 82 -4.17 -17.26 -18.08
N ASP A 83 -5.14 -16.79 -18.88
CA ASP A 83 -5.64 -15.40 -18.79
C ASP A 83 -6.35 -15.15 -17.44
N LEU A 84 -7.02 -16.17 -16.90
CA LEU A 84 -7.69 -16.12 -15.60
C LEU A 84 -6.69 -16.10 -14.44
N GLU A 85 -5.57 -16.81 -14.59
CA GLU A 85 -4.48 -16.85 -13.61
C GLU A 85 -3.72 -15.51 -13.59
N TYR A 86 -3.41 -14.94 -14.76
CA TYR A 86 -2.82 -13.61 -14.89
C TYR A 86 -3.68 -12.53 -14.21
N LEU A 87 -4.98 -12.49 -14.50
CA LEU A 87 -5.89 -11.49 -13.91
C LEU A 87 -6.04 -11.65 -12.40
N LYS A 88 -5.88 -12.85 -11.84
CA LYS A 88 -5.91 -13.08 -10.38
C LYS A 88 -4.74 -12.40 -9.68
N TYR A 89 -3.62 -12.18 -10.38
CA TYR A 89 -2.36 -11.67 -9.83
C TYR A 89 -1.92 -10.31 -10.37
N CYS A 90 -2.73 -9.68 -11.22
CA CYS A 90 -2.45 -8.37 -11.80
C CYS A 90 -3.46 -7.31 -11.31
N PRO A 91 -3.21 -6.65 -10.15
CA PRO A 91 -4.14 -5.65 -9.61
C PRO A 91 -4.35 -4.41 -10.48
N ASP A 92 -3.45 -4.13 -11.43
CA ASP A 92 -3.64 -3.07 -12.44
C ASP A 92 -4.82 -3.36 -13.39
N GLU A 93 -5.19 -4.62 -13.55
CA GLU A 93 -6.33 -5.06 -14.37
C GLU A 93 -7.63 -5.23 -13.55
N TRP A 94 -7.56 -5.01 -12.23
CA TRP A 94 -8.74 -5.14 -11.37
C TRP A 94 -9.66 -3.94 -11.52
N THR A 95 -10.93 -4.14 -11.22
CA THR A 95 -11.88 -3.03 -11.29
C THR A 95 -11.65 -2.10 -10.11
N GLU A 96 -11.25 -0.87 -10.41
CA GLU A 96 -11.26 0.22 -9.44
C GLU A 96 -12.70 0.43 -8.95
N GLN A 97 -12.93 0.20 -7.66
CA GLN A 97 -14.17 0.61 -7.02
C GLN A 97 -13.98 2.05 -6.57
N ALA A 98 -14.23 2.94 -7.52
CA ALA A 98 -14.13 4.38 -7.36
C ALA A 98 -15.20 4.91 -6.40
N ASP A 99 -15.04 4.68 -5.10
CA ASP A 99 -15.55 5.61 -4.09
C ASP A 99 -14.42 6.06 -3.17
N LEU A 100 -13.64 7.02 -3.68
CA LEU A 100 -12.56 7.70 -2.96
C LEU A 100 -13.01 8.30 -1.63
N LYS A 101 -14.33 8.47 -1.41
CA LYS A 101 -14.89 9.06 -0.19
C LYS A 101 -14.46 8.35 1.09
N TYR A 102 -14.34 7.01 1.09
CA TYR A 102 -13.86 6.30 2.29
C TYR A 102 -12.39 6.61 2.58
N PHE A 103 -11.60 6.87 1.53
CA PHE A 103 -10.16 7.05 1.60
C PHE A 103 -9.72 8.53 1.63
N GLU A 104 -10.63 9.50 1.59
CA GLU A 104 -10.31 10.94 1.70
C GLU A 104 -9.46 11.24 2.94
N LYS A 105 -9.85 10.67 4.10
CA LYS A 105 -9.17 10.91 5.37
C LYS A 105 -7.74 10.31 5.41
N PRO A 106 -7.51 9.01 5.13
CA PRO A 106 -6.15 8.48 5.08
C PRO A 106 -5.31 9.16 3.98
N ASN A 107 -5.88 9.48 2.82
CA ASN A 107 -5.15 10.19 1.75
C ASN A 107 -4.71 11.59 2.17
N LYS A 108 -5.56 12.32 2.91
CA LYS A 108 -5.14 13.61 3.46
C LYS A 108 -3.98 13.48 4.45
N ILE A 109 -3.96 12.41 5.25
CA ILE A 109 -2.85 12.15 6.18
C ILE A 109 -1.57 11.80 5.41
N ILE A 110 -1.66 11.02 4.33
CA ILE A 110 -0.52 10.70 3.46
C ILE A 110 0.06 11.98 2.84
N GLU A 111 -0.80 12.84 2.30
CA GLU A 111 -0.40 14.16 1.78
C GLU A 111 0.32 15.00 2.84
N ASP A 112 -0.25 15.12 4.04
CA ASP A 112 0.35 15.89 5.14
C ASP A 112 1.70 15.30 5.60
N LEU A 113 1.89 13.97 5.49
CA LEU A 113 3.16 13.29 5.81
C LEU A 113 4.23 13.58 4.74
N HIS A 114 3.86 13.57 3.46
CA HIS A 114 4.77 13.94 2.37
C HIS A 114 5.18 15.40 2.47
N GLU A 115 4.25 16.32 2.70
CA GLU A 115 4.58 17.76 2.90
C GLU A 115 5.56 17.95 4.08
N GLN A 116 5.35 17.24 5.19
CA GLN A 116 6.26 17.30 6.34
C GLN A 116 7.65 16.76 6.01
N PHE A 117 7.72 15.67 5.25
CA PHE A 117 8.97 15.11 4.78
C PHE A 117 9.71 16.08 3.86
N GLU A 118 9.04 16.70 2.89
CA GLU A 118 9.61 17.71 1.99
C GLU A 118 10.18 18.89 2.78
N ILE A 119 9.44 19.43 3.76
CA ILE A 119 9.92 20.51 4.63
C ILE A 119 11.19 20.11 5.38
N CYS A 120 11.25 18.88 5.89
CA CYS A 120 12.45 18.37 6.59
C CYS A 120 13.62 18.21 5.62
N SER A 121 13.35 17.73 4.41
CA SER A 121 14.35 17.54 3.36
C SER A 121 14.95 18.87 2.91
N GLU A 122 14.12 19.88 2.61
CA GLU A 122 14.57 21.23 2.26
C GLU A 122 15.44 21.85 3.37
N ALA A 123 14.99 21.75 4.63
CA ALA A 123 15.75 22.27 5.76
C ALA A 123 17.11 21.57 5.93
N PHE A 124 17.18 20.27 5.61
CA PHE A 124 18.43 19.52 5.62
C PHE A 124 19.36 19.93 4.47
N GLU A 125 18.82 20.10 3.25
CA GLU A 125 19.59 20.56 2.10
C GLU A 125 20.23 21.93 2.34
N ASP A 126 19.51 22.86 2.95
CA ASP A 126 20.02 24.20 3.32
C ASP A 126 21.24 24.10 4.26
N ILE A 127 21.14 23.24 5.30
CA ILE A 127 22.22 23.01 6.26
C ILE A 127 23.42 22.35 5.57
N TYR A 128 23.16 21.41 4.67
CA TYR A 128 24.17 20.71 3.90
C TYR A 128 24.95 21.64 2.96
N GLN A 129 24.25 22.44 2.16
CA GLN A 129 24.85 23.42 1.25
C GLN A 129 25.71 24.45 2.02
N ALA A 130 25.25 24.86 3.21
CA ALA A 130 26.01 25.78 4.07
C ALA A 130 27.24 25.14 4.72
N GLY A 131 27.20 23.83 4.98
CA GLY A 131 28.24 23.07 5.67
C GLY A 131 29.30 22.43 4.77
N ASN A 132 29.07 22.34 3.46
CA ASN A 132 29.97 21.73 2.46
C ASN A 132 30.32 20.26 2.79
N TYR A 133 29.33 19.50 3.27
CA TYR A 133 29.44 18.07 3.57
C TYR A 133 29.33 17.21 2.29
N SER A 134 29.54 15.90 2.40
CA SER A 134 29.12 14.89 1.42
C SER A 134 27.91 14.13 1.98
N ILE A 135 26.83 14.01 1.20
CA ILE A 135 25.67 13.15 1.50
C ILE A 135 26.24 11.76 1.82
N ASN A 136 25.97 11.23 3.02
CA ASN A 136 26.33 9.85 3.32
C ASN A 136 25.28 8.94 2.65
N GLU A 137 25.63 7.68 2.33
CA GLU A 137 24.72 6.74 1.68
C GLU A 137 23.36 6.61 2.42
N GLU A 138 23.33 6.78 3.75
CA GLU A 138 22.08 6.76 4.53
C GLU A 138 21.11 7.89 4.19
N SER A 139 21.62 9.00 3.66
CA SER A 139 20.82 10.15 3.21
C SER A 139 20.33 10.06 1.77
N GLU A 140 20.81 9.10 0.98
CA GLU A 140 20.35 8.88 -0.40
C GLU A 140 19.03 8.11 -0.48
N HIS A 141 18.57 7.53 0.63
CA HIS A 141 17.39 6.66 0.69
C HIS A 141 16.24 7.23 1.54
N TYR A 142 16.22 8.53 1.84
CA TYR A 142 15.18 9.12 2.68
C TYR A 142 13.79 9.03 2.06
N ASP A 143 13.66 9.27 0.75
CA ASP A 143 12.40 9.15 0.02
C ASP A 143 11.86 7.72 0.10
N GLN A 144 12.75 6.74 -0.16
CA GLN A 144 12.41 5.31 -0.06
C GLN A 144 11.96 4.94 1.36
N ARG A 145 12.68 5.40 2.40
CA ARG A 145 12.29 5.14 3.80
C ARG A 145 10.96 5.79 4.15
N ASN A 146 10.66 6.97 3.60
CA ASN A 146 9.37 7.61 3.82
C ASN A 146 8.24 6.77 3.23
N VAL A 147 8.40 6.29 2.00
CA VAL A 147 7.48 5.34 1.36
C VAL A 147 7.32 4.08 2.20
N GLU A 148 8.41 3.47 2.65
CA GLU A 148 8.40 2.27 3.50
C GLU A 148 7.65 2.49 4.82
N ASN A 149 7.83 3.63 5.48
CA ASN A 149 7.14 3.95 6.74
C ASN A 149 5.63 4.12 6.54
N ILE A 150 5.23 4.82 5.48
CA ILE A 150 3.81 5.01 5.13
C ILE A 150 3.19 3.66 4.74
N PHE A 151 3.91 2.87 3.95
CA PHE A 151 3.52 1.51 3.58
C PHE A 151 3.33 0.63 4.82
N ASP A 152 4.29 0.62 5.75
CA ASP A 152 4.24 -0.20 6.96
C ASP A 152 3.06 0.20 7.85
N ALA A 153 2.68 1.48 7.87
CA ALA A 153 1.47 1.95 8.57
C ALA A 153 0.18 1.39 7.92
N ILE A 154 0.08 1.40 6.59
CA ILE A 154 -1.06 0.82 5.86
C ILE A 154 -1.11 -0.70 6.06
N LEU A 155 0.03 -1.39 5.90
CA LEU A 155 0.13 -2.83 6.13
C LEU A 155 -0.23 -3.20 7.57
N GLN A 156 0.18 -2.39 8.54
CA GLN A 156 -0.19 -2.59 9.94
C GLN A 156 -1.70 -2.46 10.16
N ALA A 157 -2.37 -1.50 9.50
CA ALA A 157 -3.84 -1.40 9.54
C ALA A 157 -4.50 -2.69 9.02
N MET A 158 -4.07 -3.19 7.86
CA MET A 158 -4.58 -4.44 7.28
C MET A 158 -4.28 -5.65 8.18
N LYS A 159 -3.09 -5.75 8.77
CA LYS A 159 -2.74 -6.83 9.70
C LYS A 159 -3.60 -6.82 10.96
N GLU A 160 -3.91 -5.65 11.50
CA GLU A 160 -4.84 -5.54 12.64
C GLU A 160 -6.23 -6.03 12.26
N LEU A 161 -6.75 -5.64 11.08
CA LEU A 161 -8.04 -6.13 10.57
C LEU A 161 -8.05 -7.64 10.32
N SER A 162 -6.97 -8.19 9.77
CA SER A 162 -6.78 -9.63 9.57
C SER A 162 -6.84 -10.39 10.91
N ARG A 163 -6.11 -9.91 11.93
CA ARG A 163 -6.14 -10.48 13.29
C ARG A 163 -7.52 -10.39 13.95
N GLU A 164 -8.28 -9.35 13.64
CA GLU A 164 -9.66 -9.17 14.08
C GLU A 164 -10.65 -10.06 13.29
N GLY A 165 -10.18 -10.83 12.30
CA GLY A 165 -11.01 -11.71 11.46
C GLY A 165 -11.82 -10.97 10.41
N ARG A 166 -11.50 -9.71 10.11
CA ARG A 166 -12.29 -8.88 9.18
C ARG A 166 -12.20 -9.31 7.73
N PHE A 167 -11.15 -10.07 7.38
CA PHE A 167 -10.97 -10.70 6.07
C PHE A 167 -11.36 -12.18 6.06
N SER A 168 -11.94 -12.74 7.13
CA SER A 168 -12.18 -14.19 7.21
C SER A 168 -13.13 -14.72 6.14
N TRP A 169 -13.99 -13.85 5.58
CA TRP A 169 -14.89 -14.19 4.49
C TRP A 169 -14.18 -14.23 3.12
N MET A 170 -12.92 -13.78 3.04
CA MET A 170 -12.10 -13.78 1.83
C MET A 170 -11.01 -14.86 1.83
N LEU A 171 -10.30 -15.04 2.94
CA LEU A 171 -8.98 -15.69 3.01
C LEU A 171 -8.88 -17.20 2.66
N ASP A 172 -9.94 -17.87 2.22
CA ASP A 172 -9.84 -19.30 1.94
C ASP A 172 -8.96 -19.61 0.71
N ASP A 173 -9.09 -18.83 -0.39
CA ASP A 173 -8.26 -18.93 -1.61
C ASP A 173 -8.05 -17.55 -2.29
N GLN A 174 -8.28 -16.45 -1.57
CA GLN A 174 -8.31 -15.10 -2.13
C GLN A 174 -7.12 -14.27 -1.69
N LEU A 175 -6.63 -13.46 -2.61
CA LEU A 175 -5.44 -12.61 -2.42
C LEU A 175 -5.80 -11.30 -1.73
N VAL A 176 -5.12 -10.99 -0.62
CA VAL A 176 -5.20 -9.70 0.09
C VAL A 176 -3.84 -9.01 0.05
N LEU A 177 -3.73 -7.82 -0.53
CA LEU A 177 -2.42 -7.15 -0.64
C LEU A 177 -2.46 -5.62 -0.56
N VAL A 178 -1.28 -5.03 -0.49
CA VAL A 178 -1.03 -3.62 -0.86
C VAL A 178 -0.25 -3.64 -2.19
N TRP A 179 -0.81 -3.02 -3.23
CA TRP A 179 -0.25 -3.02 -4.59
C TRP A 179 0.20 -1.62 -5.01
N PHE A 180 1.39 -1.54 -5.62
CA PHE A 180 1.89 -0.34 -6.28
C PHE A 180 1.73 -0.49 -7.79
N SER A 181 1.10 0.51 -8.43
CA SER A 181 1.10 0.63 -9.88
C SER A 181 2.45 1.15 -10.37
N ASP A 182 2.97 0.51 -11.42
CA ASP A 182 4.31 0.74 -11.97
C ASP A 182 5.41 0.74 -10.88
N PRO A 183 5.55 -0.35 -10.10
CA PRO A 183 6.44 -0.38 -8.95
C PRO A 183 7.92 -0.35 -9.36
N SER A 184 8.73 0.35 -8.57
CA SER A 184 10.18 0.08 -8.49
C SER A 184 10.45 -1.29 -7.87
N ASP A 185 11.67 -1.84 -8.05
CA ASP A 185 12.08 -3.11 -7.43
C ASP A 185 11.80 -3.14 -5.91
N SER A 186 12.09 -2.03 -5.21
CA SER A 186 11.81 -1.91 -3.78
C SER A 186 10.31 -1.91 -3.44
N GLU A 187 9.48 -1.30 -4.29
CA GLU A 187 8.03 -1.26 -4.07
C GLU A 187 7.39 -2.63 -4.36
N PHE A 188 7.94 -3.36 -5.33
CA PHE A 188 7.55 -4.75 -5.58
C PHE A 188 7.87 -5.64 -4.37
N ASP A 189 9.05 -5.50 -3.76
CA ASP A 189 9.41 -6.20 -2.52
C ASP A 189 8.44 -5.88 -1.37
N LEU A 190 7.97 -4.62 -1.28
CA LEU A 190 6.94 -4.24 -0.32
C LEU A 190 5.60 -4.93 -0.62
N SER A 191 5.16 -4.96 -1.88
CA SER A 191 3.94 -5.70 -2.27
C SER A 191 4.04 -7.19 -1.91
N ALA A 192 5.15 -7.86 -2.22
CA ALA A 192 5.40 -9.26 -1.83
C ALA A 192 5.36 -9.46 -0.30
N LYS A 193 5.96 -8.53 0.46
CA LYS A 193 5.90 -8.51 1.94
C LYS A 193 4.45 -8.40 2.44
N SER A 194 3.59 -7.62 1.78
CA SER A 194 2.17 -7.55 2.16
C SER A 194 1.46 -8.88 1.97
N VAL A 195 1.68 -9.56 0.83
CA VAL A 195 1.06 -10.85 0.52
C VAL A 195 1.48 -11.89 1.55
N GLN A 196 2.79 -11.99 1.82
CA GLN A 196 3.35 -12.90 2.81
C GLN A 196 2.73 -12.72 4.21
N MET A 197 2.43 -11.49 4.61
CA MET A 197 1.92 -11.21 5.96
C MET A 197 0.41 -11.33 6.10
N LEU A 198 -0.35 -11.16 5.02
CA LEU A 198 -1.80 -11.09 5.05
C LEU A 198 -2.48 -12.40 4.66
N ASN A 199 -1.79 -13.27 3.92
CA ASN A 199 -2.36 -14.47 3.31
C ASN A 199 -1.73 -15.77 3.85
N LYS A 200 -2.25 -16.90 3.37
CA LYS A 200 -1.64 -18.22 3.56
C LYS A 200 -0.34 -18.32 2.77
N PHE A 201 0.54 -19.23 3.18
CA PHE A 201 1.84 -19.41 2.57
C PHE A 201 1.73 -19.84 1.09
N GLU A 202 0.74 -20.69 0.76
CA GLU A 202 0.49 -21.16 -0.59
C GLU A 202 0.10 -20.02 -1.55
N VAL A 203 -0.68 -19.04 -1.10
CA VAL A 203 -1.05 -17.85 -1.88
C VAL A 203 0.17 -16.97 -2.14
N PHE A 204 1.12 -16.92 -1.20
CA PHE A 204 2.37 -16.19 -1.38
C PHE A 204 3.29 -16.86 -2.40
N GLU A 205 3.45 -18.19 -2.35
CA GLU A 205 4.24 -18.92 -3.35
C GLU A 205 3.68 -18.71 -4.77
N GLU A 206 2.36 -18.88 -4.94
CA GLU A 206 1.68 -18.68 -6.23
C GLU A 206 1.80 -17.24 -6.74
N PHE A 207 1.75 -16.24 -5.85
CA PHE A 207 1.97 -14.83 -6.22
C PHE A 207 3.41 -14.58 -6.71
N CYS A 208 4.42 -15.13 -6.03
CA CYS A 208 5.81 -14.94 -6.43
C CYS A 208 6.13 -15.62 -7.77
N ASP A 209 5.68 -16.86 -7.97
CA ASP A 209 5.95 -17.63 -9.20
C ASP A 209 5.39 -16.93 -10.45
N ASN A 210 4.24 -16.27 -10.35
CA ASN A 210 3.58 -15.57 -11.46
C ASN A 210 4.19 -14.20 -11.81
N ASN A 211 5.10 -13.67 -10.99
CA ASN A 211 5.74 -12.37 -11.22
C ASN A 211 7.24 -12.47 -11.60
N GLU A 212 7.76 -13.69 -11.83
CA GLU A 212 9.15 -13.92 -12.26
C GLU A 212 9.35 -13.97 -13.81
N GLU A 213 8.30 -13.72 -14.60
CA GLU A 213 8.34 -13.71 -16.09
C GLU A 213 8.55 -12.31 -16.70
#